data_AF-A0A1E7FKF6-F1
#
_entry.id   AF-A0A1E7FKF6-F1
#
_cell.length_a   1.000
_cell.length_b   1.000
_cell.length_c   1.000
_cell.angle_alpha   90.00
_cell.angle_beta   90.00
_cell.angle_gamma   90.00
#
_symmetry.space_group_name_H-M   'P 1'
#
loop_
_entity.id
_entity.type
_entity.pdbx_description
1 polymer ?
#
loop_
_entity_poly.entity_id
_entity_poly.type
_entity_poly.pdbx_seq_one_letter_code
_entity_poly.pdbx_strand_id
1 'polypeptide(L)'
;MKETEEEIDLTAITRNAIQPTLLSINRARREISRQLQTRVCADPATHDHGHSYIVWDATEWSKKRLVTSQITPPTNPGEYTGATHNAHEIHKAKLLAWKRYKLAQAATLKMIMHAFKDYHFLELQDNNGDVVGYTAIELFQHLMDQYVRPEDVADQVTALHKVLEQQYDPTEEPQVYYKLVQDARNTLESLNESIDEATLIRHGLNQFKEHIDLKLDIKEWKKQDTVNKTWKKFKSHFTKAINDNKNDTGTLKALGMANAVKEEIDKNKENMKVFAQASMEANQKINLLEQHCAALMAERQPPPPPQQQTMDAKSQQIQVLTDRLNQLELNKGGGGGGGYRALGSNAFPKNGKDGTRTCRRWSNDEYCWTCGFDIKHNSMTCKYIKDAAAHKKEATAANPMGGSTRNLHLRSNL
;
A
#
# COMPACT_ATOMS: atom_id res chain seq x y z
N MET A 1 -34.03 19.67 34.05
CA MET A 1 -33.43 18.41 33.55
C MET A 1 -31.93 18.53 33.73
N LYS A 2 -31.30 17.61 34.48
CA LYS A 2 -29.85 17.47 34.46
C LYS A 2 -29.52 16.83 33.11
N GLU A 3 -29.12 17.64 32.13
CA GLU A 3 -28.46 17.13 30.94
C GLU A 3 -27.17 16.46 31.43
N THR A 4 -27.13 15.13 31.40
CA THR A 4 -25.88 14.39 31.56
C THR A 4 -24.94 14.86 30.47
N GLU A 5 -23.72 15.29 30.84
CA GLU A 5 -22.67 15.57 29.86
C GLU A 5 -22.54 14.31 28.99
N GLU A 6 -23.01 14.37 27.75
CA GLU A 6 -22.81 13.29 26.80
C GLU A 6 -21.30 13.13 26.60
N GLU A 7 -20.78 12.02 27.11
CA GLU A 7 -19.38 11.66 27.03
C GLU A 7 -18.93 11.74 25.56
N ILE A 8 -17.80 12.40 25.33
CA ILE A 8 -17.27 12.59 23.99
C ILE A 8 -16.74 11.24 23.51
N ASP A 9 -17.37 10.67 22.49
CA ASP A 9 -16.91 9.44 21.88
C ASP A 9 -15.62 9.69 21.07
N LEU A 10 -14.47 9.49 21.69
CA LEU A 10 -13.19 9.63 21.00
C LEU A 10 -12.87 8.45 20.08
N THR A 11 -13.59 7.32 20.18
CA THR A 11 -13.27 6.10 19.40
C THR A 11 -13.55 6.26 17.90
N ALA A 12 -14.50 7.13 17.56
CA ALA A 12 -14.83 7.47 16.17
C ALA A 12 -13.94 8.57 15.57
N ILE A 13 -12.94 9.08 16.31
CA ILE A 13 -11.94 10.03 15.82
C ILE A 13 -10.62 9.31 15.56
N THR A 14 -10.18 9.32 14.30
CA THR A 14 -8.93 8.69 13.89
C THR A 14 -7.74 9.46 14.46
N ARG A 15 -6.94 8.80 15.31
CA ARG A 15 -5.69 9.38 15.81
C ARG A 15 -4.60 9.35 14.75
N ASN A 16 -4.02 10.52 14.46
CA ASN A 16 -2.89 10.62 13.55
C ASN A 16 -1.57 10.26 14.26
N ALA A 17 -0.97 9.15 13.85
CA ALA A 17 0.27 8.65 14.43
C ALA A 17 1.53 9.33 13.84
N ILE A 18 1.41 9.98 12.69
CA ILE A 18 2.50 10.57 11.90
C ILE A 18 2.30 12.09 11.83
N GLN A 19 3.20 12.81 11.16
CA GLN A 19 3.05 14.23 10.86
C GLN A 19 1.67 14.55 10.23
N PRO A 20 1.01 15.66 10.62
CA PRO A 20 -0.22 16.12 10.02
C PRO A 20 -0.05 16.33 8.51
N THR A 21 -0.86 15.61 7.75
CA THR A 21 -1.06 15.85 6.32
C THR A 21 -2.41 16.51 6.11
N LEU A 22 -2.57 17.21 5.00
CA LEU A 22 -3.83 17.81 4.59
C LEU A 22 -4.98 16.79 4.54
N LEU A 23 -4.71 15.56 4.09
CA LEU A 23 -5.66 14.44 4.16
C LEU A 23 -6.05 14.09 5.61
N SER A 24 -5.09 13.98 6.52
CA SER A 24 -5.37 13.68 7.93
C SER A 24 -6.15 14.80 8.63
N ILE A 25 -5.83 16.06 8.30
CA ILE A 25 -6.50 17.25 8.82
C ILE A 25 -7.96 17.30 8.34
N ASN A 26 -8.19 17.15 7.04
CA ASN A 26 -9.53 17.11 6.47
C ASN A 26 -10.34 15.91 6.97
N ARG A 27 -9.71 14.75 7.16
CA ARG A 27 -10.35 13.57 7.74
C ARG A 27 -10.82 13.85 9.17
N ALA A 28 -9.93 14.32 10.04
CA ALA A 28 -10.27 14.65 11.43
C ALA A 28 -11.39 15.70 11.49
N ARG A 29 -11.32 16.75 10.66
CA ARG A 29 -12.37 17.77 10.55
C ARG A 29 -13.73 17.16 10.19
N ARG A 30 -13.79 16.23 9.23
CA ARG A 30 -15.04 15.54 8.83
C ARG A 30 -15.57 14.60 9.91
N GLU A 31 -14.70 13.84 10.58
CA GLU A 31 -15.09 12.94 11.69
C GLU A 31 -15.68 13.73 12.85
N ILE A 32 -15.01 14.81 13.26
CA ILE A 32 -15.48 15.73 14.29
C ILE A 32 -16.80 16.40 13.88
N SER A 33 -16.88 16.88 12.63
CA SER A 33 -18.12 17.46 12.08
C SER A 33 -19.30 16.48 12.20
N ARG A 34 -19.09 15.17 11.96
CA ARG A 34 -20.14 14.16 12.04
C ARG A 34 -20.61 13.94 13.48
N GLN A 35 -19.70 13.92 14.45
CA GLN A 35 -20.11 13.84 15.86
C GLN A 35 -20.83 15.10 16.35
N LEU A 36 -20.46 16.28 15.83
CA LEU A 36 -21.14 17.51 16.19
C LEU A 36 -22.57 17.62 15.61
N GLN A 37 -22.89 16.85 14.56
CA GLN A 37 -24.25 16.80 14.00
C GLN A 37 -25.26 16.19 14.97
N THR A 38 -24.85 15.22 15.78
CA THR A 38 -25.74 14.55 16.73
C THR A 38 -25.98 15.37 17.99
N ARG A 39 -25.20 16.44 18.22
CA ARG A 39 -25.34 17.33 19.37
C ARG A 39 -26.42 18.37 19.13
N VAL A 40 -27.35 18.48 20.08
CA VAL A 40 -28.49 19.40 20.04
C VAL A 40 -28.02 20.85 19.95
N CYS A 41 -28.32 21.52 18.83
CA CYS A 41 -28.13 22.95 18.66
C CYS A 41 -29.44 23.70 18.87
N ALA A 42 -29.38 24.86 19.53
CA ALA A 42 -30.55 25.71 19.73
C ALA A 42 -30.87 26.61 18.52
N ASP A 43 -29.96 26.72 17.55
CA ASP A 43 -30.13 27.57 16.39
C ASP A 43 -30.89 26.81 15.27
N PRO A 44 -32.12 27.23 14.91
CA PRO A 44 -32.92 26.55 13.91
C PRO A 44 -32.29 26.59 12.51
N ALA A 45 -31.41 27.55 12.21
CA ALA A 45 -30.71 27.63 10.92
C ALA A 45 -29.67 26.52 10.72
N THR A 46 -29.30 25.81 11.80
CA THR A 46 -28.42 24.63 11.70
C THR A 46 -29.13 23.40 11.17
N HIS A 47 -30.47 23.37 11.19
CA HIS A 47 -31.29 22.23 10.77
C HIS A 47 -30.74 20.90 11.35
N ASP A 48 -30.57 19.87 10.52
CA ASP A 48 -30.07 18.55 10.93
C ASP A 48 -28.53 18.51 11.11
N HIS A 49 -27.84 19.65 10.98
CA HIS A 49 -26.37 19.70 11.06
C HIS A 49 -25.83 20.01 12.47
N GLY A 50 -26.71 20.28 13.43
CA GLY A 50 -26.36 20.50 14.83
C GLY A 50 -25.24 21.52 15.02
N HIS A 51 -24.26 21.19 15.85
CA HIS A 51 -23.10 22.05 16.13
C HIS A 51 -21.96 21.93 15.10
N SER A 52 -22.18 21.27 13.97
CA SER A 52 -21.07 20.99 13.04
C SER A 52 -20.48 22.22 12.36
N TYR A 53 -21.18 23.37 12.37
CA TYR A 53 -20.65 24.65 11.88
C TYR A 53 -19.40 25.12 12.61
N ILE A 54 -19.11 24.61 13.82
CA ILE A 54 -17.94 25.00 14.63
C ILE A 54 -16.61 24.72 13.92
N VAL A 55 -16.57 23.72 13.03
CA VAL A 55 -15.34 23.27 12.35
C VAL A 55 -15.25 23.66 10.88
N TRP A 56 -16.23 24.40 10.35
CA TRP A 56 -16.28 24.84 8.96
C TRP A 56 -16.30 26.37 8.89
N ASP A 57 -15.56 26.93 7.94
CA ASP A 57 -15.73 28.35 7.58
C ASP A 57 -17.10 28.59 6.94
N ALA A 58 -17.48 29.86 6.80
CA ALA A 58 -18.78 30.24 6.27
C ALA A 58 -19.02 29.77 4.82
N THR A 59 -17.97 29.71 4.00
CA THR A 59 -18.04 29.30 2.60
C THR A 59 -18.33 27.81 2.49
N GLU A 60 -17.55 26.97 3.17
CA GLU A 60 -17.75 25.52 3.20
C GLU A 60 -19.05 25.14 3.91
N TRP A 61 -19.43 25.88 4.96
CA TRP A 61 -20.71 25.69 5.64
C TRP A 61 -21.91 25.91 4.70
N SER A 62 -21.86 26.95 3.88
CA SER A 62 -22.94 27.29 2.93
C SER A 62 -23.19 26.22 1.87
N LYS A 63 -22.20 25.36 1.59
CA LYS A 63 -22.34 24.23 0.65
C LYS A 63 -23.16 23.08 1.22
N LYS A 64 -23.41 23.05 2.53
CA LYS A 64 -24.16 21.96 3.18
C LYS A 64 -25.64 22.02 2.81
N ARG A 65 -26.24 20.83 2.71
CA ARG A 65 -27.65 20.65 2.33
C ARG A 65 -28.57 21.44 3.27
N LEU A 66 -29.51 22.21 2.73
CA LEU A 66 -30.49 23.04 3.45
C LEU A 66 -29.90 24.23 4.22
N VAL A 67 -28.59 24.47 4.21
CA VAL A 67 -28.03 25.67 4.82
C VAL A 67 -28.33 26.86 3.92
N THR A 68 -29.02 27.86 4.45
CA THR A 68 -29.45 29.06 3.72
C THR A 68 -28.90 30.36 4.31
N SER A 69 -28.31 30.30 5.50
CA SER A 69 -27.73 31.44 6.19
C SER A 69 -26.48 31.05 6.98
N GLN A 70 -25.63 32.05 7.23
CA GLN A 70 -24.51 31.91 8.14
C GLN A 70 -25.00 31.83 9.58
N ILE A 71 -24.37 30.97 10.37
CA ILE A 71 -24.64 30.83 11.81
C ILE A 71 -23.80 31.84 12.57
N THR A 72 -24.45 32.65 13.40
CA THR A 72 -23.77 33.52 14.36
C THR A 72 -23.68 32.79 15.70
N PRO A 73 -22.47 32.51 16.22
CA PRO A 73 -22.32 31.84 17.51
C PRO A 73 -23.05 32.60 18.63
N PRO A 74 -23.77 31.90 19.53
CA PRO A 74 -24.47 32.55 20.63
C PRO A 74 -23.47 33.19 21.60
N THR A 75 -23.74 34.42 22.02
CA THR A 75 -22.96 35.14 23.03
C THR A 75 -23.54 34.95 24.43
N ASN A 76 -22.71 35.14 25.46
CA ASN A 76 -23.20 35.13 26.85
C ASN A 76 -24.24 36.25 27.01
N PRO A 77 -25.50 35.96 27.38
CA PRO A 77 -26.53 36.98 27.53
C PRO A 77 -26.34 37.86 28.78
N GLY A 78 -25.36 37.56 29.64
CA GLY A 78 -25.10 38.30 30.87
C GLY A 78 -26.15 38.08 31.95
N GLU A 79 -26.16 38.94 32.96
CA GLU A 79 -27.18 38.91 34.03
C GLU A 79 -28.56 39.30 33.49
N TYR A 80 -29.61 38.70 34.04
CA TYR A 80 -30.98 39.02 33.64
C TYR A 80 -31.39 40.39 34.20
N THR A 81 -31.75 41.31 33.30
CA THR A 81 -32.18 42.69 33.65
C THR A 81 -33.62 43.00 33.22
N GLY A 82 -34.36 42.00 32.74
CA GLY A 82 -35.73 42.19 32.23
C GLY A 82 -36.78 42.32 33.33
N ALA A 83 -37.94 42.90 32.97
CA ALA A 83 -39.06 43.09 33.90
C ALA A 83 -40.26 42.14 33.68
N THR A 84 -40.22 41.28 32.63
CA THR A 84 -41.38 40.47 32.23
C THR A 84 -41.05 38.98 32.21
N HIS A 85 -42.08 38.13 32.42
CA HIS A 85 -41.92 36.68 32.32
C HIS A 85 -41.41 36.25 30.95
N ASN A 86 -41.91 36.86 29.87
CA ASN A 86 -41.44 36.56 28.51
C ASN A 86 -39.95 36.90 28.32
N ALA A 87 -39.48 38.05 28.85
CA ALA A 87 -38.07 38.41 28.79
C ALA A 87 -37.19 37.40 29.56
N HIS A 88 -37.68 36.87 30.67
CA HIS A 88 -36.99 35.85 31.45
C HIS A 88 -36.88 34.51 30.70
N GLU A 89 -37.93 34.05 30.02
CA GLU A 89 -37.89 32.83 29.21
C GLU A 89 -36.97 32.98 27.99
N ILE A 90 -36.96 34.15 27.33
CA ILE A 90 -36.00 34.47 26.26
C ILE A 90 -34.56 34.46 26.78
N HIS A 91 -34.31 35.03 27.97
CA HIS A 91 -32.98 35.03 28.59
C HIS A 91 -32.51 33.60 28.90
N LYS A 92 -33.37 32.76 29.49
CA LYS A 92 -33.07 31.34 29.73
C LYS A 92 -32.73 30.60 28.44
N ALA A 93 -33.49 30.82 27.36
CA ALA A 93 -33.23 30.21 26.07
C ALA A 93 -31.86 30.63 25.51
N LYS A 94 -31.53 31.92 25.55
CA LYS A 94 -30.20 32.44 25.14
C LYS A 94 -29.07 31.87 25.99
N LEU A 95 -29.27 31.78 27.31
CA LEU A 95 -28.28 31.24 28.24
C LEU A 95 -28.04 29.75 27.99
N LEU A 96 -29.11 28.98 27.73
CA LEU A 96 -29.01 27.57 27.38
C LEU A 96 -28.29 27.37 26.04
N ALA A 97 -28.62 28.16 25.01
CA ALA A 97 -27.95 28.14 23.71
C ALA A 97 -26.45 28.42 23.83
N TRP A 98 -26.07 29.44 24.60
CA TRP A 98 -24.67 29.77 24.88
C TRP A 98 -23.94 28.65 25.63
N LYS A 99 -24.56 28.07 26.67
CA LYS A 99 -23.98 26.94 27.41
C LYS A 99 -23.72 25.73 26.51
N ARG A 100 -24.70 25.35 25.68
CA ARG A 100 -24.57 24.25 24.70
C ARG A 100 -23.45 24.51 23.69
N TYR A 101 -23.37 25.74 23.18
CA TYR A 101 -22.28 26.14 22.30
C TYR A 101 -20.90 26.02 22.98
N LYS A 102 -20.75 26.47 24.24
CA LYS A 102 -19.49 26.35 24.99
C LYS A 102 -19.10 24.90 25.25
N LEU A 103 -20.07 24.03 25.57
CA LEU A 103 -19.84 22.59 25.71
C LEU A 103 -19.40 21.95 24.39
N ALA A 104 -20.06 22.30 23.28
CA ALA A 104 -19.69 21.81 21.96
C ALA A 104 -18.28 22.30 21.55
N GLN A 105 -17.91 23.54 21.87
CA GLN A 105 -16.57 24.08 21.63
C GLN A 105 -15.50 23.31 22.44
N ALA A 106 -15.74 23.10 23.73
CA ALA A 106 -14.83 22.33 24.60
C ALA A 106 -14.69 20.87 24.13
N ALA A 107 -15.79 20.25 23.70
CA ALA A 107 -15.76 18.91 23.13
C ALA A 107 -14.96 18.87 21.82
N THR A 108 -15.12 19.88 20.97
CA THR A 108 -14.39 20.01 19.71
C THR A 108 -12.88 20.11 19.95
N LEU A 109 -12.46 20.95 20.90
CA LEU A 109 -11.05 21.06 21.27
C LEU A 109 -10.47 19.71 21.73
N LYS A 110 -11.17 18.99 22.61
CA LYS A 110 -10.76 17.65 23.06
C LYS A 110 -10.63 16.66 21.91
N MET A 111 -11.56 16.66 20.95
CA MET A 111 -11.48 15.78 19.78
C MET A 111 -10.29 16.14 18.87
N ILE A 112 -9.99 17.42 18.68
CA ILE A 112 -8.82 17.87 17.88
C ILE A 112 -7.51 17.44 18.58
N MET A 113 -7.40 17.67 19.88
CA MET A 113 -6.24 17.25 20.69
C MET A 113 -6.12 15.72 20.79
N HIS A 114 -7.21 14.97 20.61
CA HIS A 114 -7.14 13.52 20.48
C HIS A 114 -6.63 13.10 19.09
N ALA A 115 -7.09 13.78 18.03
CA ALA A 115 -6.74 13.47 16.65
C ALA A 115 -5.26 13.73 16.34
N PHE A 116 -4.65 14.76 16.93
CA PHE A 116 -3.26 15.14 16.70
C PHE A 116 -2.47 15.17 18.02
N LYS A 117 -1.18 14.82 17.97
CA LYS A 117 -0.35 14.80 19.18
C LYS A 117 -0.16 16.21 19.75
N ASP A 118 -0.06 16.30 21.08
CA ASP A 118 0.06 17.56 21.84
C ASP A 118 1.17 18.48 21.32
N TYR A 119 2.30 17.92 20.89
CA TYR A 119 3.42 18.71 20.41
C TYR A 119 3.10 19.51 19.12
N HIS A 120 2.04 19.17 18.38
CA HIS A 120 1.64 19.92 17.19
C HIS A 120 1.03 21.29 17.54
N PHE A 121 0.74 21.54 18.81
CA PHE A 121 0.11 22.77 19.30
C PHE A 121 1.00 23.56 20.25
N LEU A 122 2.29 23.24 20.38
CA LEU A 122 3.20 23.90 21.35
C LEU A 122 3.22 25.42 21.20
N GLU A 123 3.19 25.93 19.97
CA GLU A 123 3.20 27.38 19.71
C GLU A 123 1.92 28.10 20.14
N LEU A 124 0.83 27.34 20.35
CA LEU A 124 -0.46 27.86 20.78
C LEU A 124 -0.69 27.68 22.29
N GLN A 125 0.21 26.99 22.99
CA GLN A 125 0.12 26.79 24.43
C GLN A 125 0.51 28.07 25.16
N ASP A 126 -0.18 28.37 26.25
CA ASP A 126 0.23 29.40 27.19
C ASP A 126 1.42 28.93 28.06
N ASN A 127 1.87 29.78 28.99
CA ASN A 127 2.98 29.44 29.90
C ASN A 127 2.70 28.21 30.80
N ASN A 128 1.45 27.77 30.90
CA ASN A 128 1.05 26.60 31.68
C ASN A 128 0.87 25.34 30.82
N GLY A 129 1.01 25.44 29.49
CA GLY A 129 0.82 24.34 28.56
C GLY A 129 -0.61 24.20 28.03
N ASP A 130 -1.50 25.16 28.33
CA ASP A 130 -2.91 25.08 27.94
C ASP A 130 -3.17 25.80 26.61
N VAL A 131 -3.96 25.16 25.73
CA VAL A 131 -4.43 25.77 24.48
C VAL A 131 -5.78 26.42 24.73
N VAL A 132 -5.78 27.71 25.09
CA VAL A 132 -6.98 28.47 25.47
C VAL A 132 -7.23 29.63 24.50
N GLY A 133 -8.51 29.91 24.23
CA GLY A 133 -8.92 31.09 23.45
C GLY A 133 -9.01 30.86 21.94
N TYR A 134 -8.50 29.74 21.42
CA TYR A 134 -8.58 29.40 20.01
C TYR A 134 -9.89 28.69 19.64
N THR A 135 -10.40 29.04 18.47
CA THR A 135 -11.49 28.36 17.79
C THR A 135 -11.00 27.09 17.11
N ALA A 136 -11.91 26.15 16.84
CA ALA A 136 -11.56 24.92 16.12
C ALA A 136 -11.02 25.19 14.71
N ILE A 137 -11.52 26.24 14.05
CA ILE A 137 -11.06 26.68 12.73
C ILE A 137 -9.60 27.14 12.82
N GLU A 138 -9.26 27.99 13.79
CA GLU A 138 -7.88 28.46 14.00
C GLU A 138 -6.92 27.30 14.30
N LEU A 139 -7.34 26.30 15.09
CA LEU A 139 -6.50 25.13 15.36
C LEU A 139 -6.23 24.30 14.12
N PHE A 140 -7.25 24.07 13.28
CA PHE A 140 -7.01 23.38 12.02
C PHE A 140 -6.19 24.24 11.05
N GLN A 141 -6.37 25.56 11.05
CA GLN A 141 -5.58 26.48 10.22
C GLN A 141 -4.11 26.43 10.62
N HIS A 142 -3.80 26.47 11.91
CA HIS A 142 -2.46 26.27 12.45
C HIS A 142 -1.83 24.96 11.96
N LEU A 143 -2.58 23.86 12.03
CA LEU A 143 -2.08 22.56 11.54
C LEU A 143 -1.80 22.58 10.03
N MET A 144 -2.62 23.29 9.25
CA MET A 144 -2.39 23.45 7.82
C MET A 144 -1.15 24.30 7.55
N ASP A 145 -1.04 25.46 8.18
CA ASP A 145 0.05 26.42 7.95
C ASP A 145 1.42 25.88 8.37
N GLN A 146 1.49 25.13 9.47
CA GLN A 146 2.76 24.62 10.01
C GLN A 146 3.23 23.32 9.35
N TYR A 147 2.31 22.44 8.96
CA TYR A 147 2.67 21.06 8.55
C TYR A 147 2.38 20.72 7.10
N VAL A 148 1.57 21.52 6.39
CA VAL A 148 1.25 21.26 4.98
C VAL A 148 2.03 22.21 4.10
N ARG A 149 3.06 21.71 3.41
CA ARG A 149 3.78 22.49 2.41
C ARG A 149 3.06 22.43 1.05
N PRO A 150 3.22 23.44 0.18
CA PRO A 150 2.60 23.43 -1.15
C PRO A 150 2.97 22.20 -2.00
N GLU A 151 4.20 21.71 -1.89
CA GLU A 151 4.66 20.46 -2.53
C GLU A 151 3.87 19.24 -2.04
N ASP A 152 3.59 19.17 -0.73
CA ASP A 152 2.78 18.10 -0.14
C ASP A 152 1.33 18.15 -0.64
N VAL A 153 0.81 19.32 -1.03
CA VAL A 153 -0.54 19.47 -1.62
C VAL A 153 -0.59 18.84 -3.00
N ALA A 154 0.39 19.10 -3.87
CA ALA A 154 0.43 18.56 -5.23
C ALA A 154 0.55 17.02 -5.23
N ASP A 155 1.40 16.47 -4.36
CA ASP A 155 1.54 15.02 -4.18
C ASP A 155 0.23 14.39 -3.69
N GLN A 156 -0.48 15.08 -2.78
CA GLN A 156 -1.77 14.61 -2.27
C GLN A 156 -2.89 14.70 -3.31
N VAL A 157 -2.93 15.75 -4.14
CA VAL A 157 -3.84 15.82 -5.29
C VAL A 157 -3.58 14.62 -6.21
N THR A 158 -2.33 14.34 -6.54
CA THR A 158 -1.96 13.18 -7.36
C THR A 158 -2.39 11.87 -6.72
N ALA A 159 -2.19 11.70 -5.42
CA ALA A 159 -2.63 10.51 -4.68
C ALA A 159 -4.16 10.37 -4.67
N LEU A 160 -4.91 11.47 -4.51
CA LEU A 160 -6.37 11.49 -4.56
C LEU A 160 -6.91 11.14 -5.94
N HIS A 161 -6.29 11.63 -7.01
CA HIS A 161 -6.62 11.23 -8.38
C HIS A 161 -6.42 9.72 -8.58
N LYS A 162 -5.36 9.15 -8.01
CA LYS A 162 -5.16 7.69 -8.01
C LYS A 162 -6.24 6.94 -7.24
N VAL A 163 -6.79 7.50 -6.15
CA VAL A 163 -7.93 6.90 -5.42
C VAL A 163 -9.21 6.89 -6.28
N LEU A 164 -9.42 7.88 -7.14
CA LEU A 164 -10.55 7.86 -8.08
C LEU A 164 -10.45 6.72 -9.10
N GLU A 165 -9.23 6.30 -9.40
CA GLU A 165 -8.92 5.18 -10.31
C GLU A 165 -8.81 3.83 -9.59
N GLN A 166 -9.07 3.78 -8.28
CA GLN A 166 -9.05 2.56 -7.49
C GLN A 166 -9.96 1.49 -8.09
N GLN A 167 -9.50 0.23 -8.04
CA GLN A 167 -10.26 -0.91 -8.53
C GLN A 167 -11.48 -1.20 -7.65
N TYR A 168 -12.59 -1.60 -8.28
CA TYR A 168 -13.76 -2.09 -7.57
C TYR A 168 -13.52 -3.53 -7.10
N ASP A 169 -13.79 -3.80 -5.82
CA ASP A 169 -13.77 -5.14 -5.25
C ASP A 169 -15.20 -5.72 -5.19
N PRO A 170 -15.50 -6.79 -5.95
CA PRO A 170 -16.82 -7.45 -5.94
C PRO A 170 -17.16 -8.16 -4.62
N THR A 171 -16.15 -8.47 -3.80
CA THR A 171 -16.35 -9.15 -2.50
C THR A 171 -16.91 -8.20 -1.46
N GLU A 172 -16.70 -6.90 -1.62
CA GLU A 172 -17.24 -5.86 -0.76
C GLU A 172 -18.60 -5.34 -1.26
N GLU A 173 -19.27 -4.54 -0.41
CA GLU A 173 -20.43 -3.78 -0.84
C GLU A 173 -20.00 -2.66 -1.82
N PRO A 174 -20.72 -2.42 -2.92
CA PRO A 174 -20.38 -1.35 -3.87
C PRO A 174 -20.37 0.05 -3.23
N GLN A 175 -21.07 0.21 -2.11
CA GLN A 175 -21.06 1.40 -1.27
C GLN A 175 -19.66 1.75 -0.75
N VAL A 176 -18.79 0.75 -0.48
CA VAL A 176 -17.41 1.00 -0.04
C VAL A 176 -16.63 1.71 -1.15
N TYR A 177 -16.71 1.20 -2.38
CA TYR A 177 -16.12 1.86 -3.55
C TYR A 177 -16.70 3.26 -3.78
N TYR A 178 -18.01 3.42 -3.75
CA TYR A 178 -18.64 4.73 -3.94
C TYR A 178 -18.23 5.74 -2.87
N LYS A 179 -18.08 5.29 -1.62
CA LYS A 179 -17.64 6.13 -0.52
C LYS A 179 -16.19 6.58 -0.74
N LEU A 180 -15.29 5.68 -1.10
CA LEU A 180 -13.89 6.02 -1.39
C LEU A 180 -13.78 7.08 -2.49
N VAL A 181 -14.47 6.87 -3.61
CA VAL A 181 -14.48 7.83 -4.74
C VAL A 181 -15.12 9.16 -4.34
N GLN A 182 -16.23 9.15 -3.59
CA GLN A 182 -16.88 10.37 -3.13
C GLN A 182 -16.03 11.15 -2.11
N ASP A 183 -15.39 10.45 -1.17
CA ASP A 183 -14.52 11.06 -0.17
C ASP A 183 -13.28 11.69 -0.82
N ALA A 184 -12.72 11.04 -1.85
CA ALA A 184 -11.64 11.58 -2.65
C ALA A 184 -12.07 12.86 -3.40
N ARG A 185 -13.20 12.81 -4.13
CA ARG A 185 -13.77 13.96 -4.83
C ARG A 185 -14.01 15.15 -3.89
N ASN A 186 -14.67 14.92 -2.77
CA ASN A 186 -14.96 15.99 -1.79
C ASN A 186 -13.66 16.58 -1.22
N THR A 187 -12.58 15.79 -1.13
CA THR A 187 -11.29 16.29 -0.64
C THR A 187 -10.62 17.14 -1.70
N LEU A 188 -10.63 16.71 -2.97
CA LEU A 188 -10.14 17.53 -4.08
C LEU A 188 -10.88 18.86 -4.19
N GLU A 189 -12.21 18.86 -4.04
CA GLU A 189 -13.00 20.10 -4.03
C GLU A 189 -12.58 21.05 -2.89
N SER A 190 -12.23 20.52 -1.70
CA SER A 190 -11.68 21.33 -0.60
C SER A 190 -10.28 21.89 -0.86
N LEU A 191 -9.58 21.34 -1.85
CA LEU A 191 -8.28 21.82 -2.35
C LEU A 191 -8.43 22.73 -3.57
N ASN A 192 -9.66 23.18 -3.85
CA ASN A 192 -10.00 23.99 -5.02
C ASN A 192 -9.78 23.25 -6.36
N GLU A 193 -9.75 21.91 -6.34
CA GLU A 193 -9.70 21.05 -7.52
C GLU A 193 -11.09 20.46 -7.81
N SER A 194 -11.76 20.99 -8.84
CA SER A 194 -13.11 20.57 -9.19
C SER A 194 -13.10 19.32 -10.07
N ILE A 195 -13.84 18.28 -9.66
CA ILE A 195 -14.06 17.09 -10.48
C ILE A 195 -15.51 16.99 -10.92
N ASP A 196 -15.69 16.96 -12.23
CA ASP A 196 -17.00 16.79 -12.85
C ASP A 196 -17.59 15.38 -12.62
N GLU A 197 -18.91 15.31 -12.53
CA GLU A 197 -19.63 14.05 -12.36
C GLU A 197 -19.39 13.09 -13.54
N ALA A 198 -19.23 13.61 -14.76
CA ALA A 198 -18.97 12.77 -15.92
C ALA A 198 -17.61 12.04 -15.79
N THR A 199 -16.62 12.66 -15.13
CA THR A 199 -15.33 12.04 -14.85
C THR A 199 -15.49 10.89 -13.86
N LEU A 200 -16.24 11.08 -12.76
CA LEU A 200 -16.53 10.02 -11.79
C LEU A 200 -17.26 8.83 -12.44
N ILE A 201 -18.26 9.11 -13.27
CA ILE A 201 -18.99 8.09 -14.03
C ILE A 201 -18.06 7.35 -14.98
N ARG A 202 -17.12 8.05 -15.64
CA ARG A 202 -16.15 7.42 -16.55
C ARG A 202 -15.20 6.48 -15.81
N HIS A 203 -14.68 6.89 -14.65
CA HIS A 203 -13.87 6.01 -13.80
C HIS A 203 -14.67 4.80 -13.33
N GLY A 204 -15.90 5.00 -12.84
CA GLY A 204 -16.79 3.90 -12.44
C GLY A 204 -17.07 2.91 -13.58
N LEU A 205 -17.40 3.40 -14.78
CA LEU A 205 -17.59 2.55 -15.96
C LEU A 205 -16.32 1.81 -16.39
N ASN A 206 -15.15 2.45 -16.24
CA ASN A 206 -13.86 1.83 -16.51
C ASN A 206 -13.53 0.70 -15.54
N GLN A 207 -13.98 0.77 -14.28
CA GLN A 207 -13.85 -0.34 -13.35
C GLN A 207 -14.88 -1.43 -13.65
N PHE A 208 -16.16 -1.05 -13.80
CA PHE A 208 -17.25 -2.01 -13.97
C PHE A 208 -17.16 -2.83 -15.27
N LYS A 209 -16.51 -2.31 -16.33
CA LYS A 209 -16.32 -3.07 -17.58
C LYS A 209 -15.44 -4.32 -17.43
N GLU A 210 -14.59 -4.36 -16.39
CA GLU A 210 -13.74 -5.51 -16.08
C GLU A 210 -14.53 -6.66 -15.44
N HIS A 211 -15.78 -6.39 -15.02
CA HIS A 211 -16.68 -7.36 -14.41
C HIS A 211 -17.68 -7.87 -15.46
N ILE A 212 -17.67 -9.18 -15.68
CA ILE A 212 -18.38 -9.79 -16.80
C ILE A 212 -19.90 -9.72 -16.64
N ASP A 213 -20.36 -9.77 -15.39
CA ASP A 213 -21.75 -9.75 -14.96
C ASP A 213 -22.40 -8.38 -15.15
N LEU A 214 -21.62 -7.29 -15.16
CA LEU A 214 -22.14 -5.92 -15.34
C LEU A 214 -22.19 -5.49 -16.81
N LYS A 215 -21.85 -6.36 -17.77
CA LYS A 215 -21.77 -6.00 -19.20
C LYS A 215 -23.10 -5.53 -19.78
N LEU A 216 -24.23 -6.12 -19.35
CA LEU A 216 -25.55 -5.72 -19.81
C LEU A 216 -25.94 -4.36 -19.22
N ASP A 217 -25.75 -4.19 -17.92
CA ASP A 217 -26.03 -2.94 -17.19
C ASP A 217 -25.23 -1.76 -17.74
N ILE A 218 -23.98 -1.97 -18.15
CA ILE A 218 -23.18 -0.95 -18.82
C ILE A 218 -23.80 -0.53 -20.15
N LYS A 219 -24.34 -1.48 -20.94
CA LYS A 219 -25.02 -1.16 -22.20
C LYS A 219 -26.31 -0.38 -21.96
N GLU A 220 -27.08 -0.76 -20.94
CA GLU A 220 -28.30 -0.05 -20.56
C GLU A 220 -28.00 1.36 -20.05
N TRP A 221 -27.01 1.52 -19.17
CA TRP A 221 -26.55 2.82 -18.70
C TRP A 221 -26.12 3.74 -19.85
N LYS A 222 -25.40 3.21 -20.84
CA LYS A 222 -24.95 3.98 -22.00
C LYS A 222 -26.11 4.52 -22.84
N LYS A 223 -27.24 3.80 -22.90
CA LYS A 223 -28.47 4.20 -23.62
C LYS A 223 -29.28 5.28 -22.90
N GLN A 224 -29.04 5.53 -21.62
CA GLN A 224 -29.77 6.57 -20.90
C GLN A 224 -29.47 7.97 -21.43
N ASP A 225 -30.45 8.86 -21.32
CA ASP A 225 -30.30 10.28 -21.63
C ASP A 225 -29.21 10.95 -20.81
N THR A 226 -28.56 11.96 -21.40
CA THR A 226 -27.50 12.74 -20.75
C THR A 226 -27.95 13.36 -19.42
N VAL A 227 -29.20 13.83 -19.34
CA VAL A 227 -29.81 14.39 -18.10
C VAL A 227 -29.91 13.36 -16.97
N ASN A 228 -29.97 12.06 -17.32
CA ASN A 228 -30.04 10.97 -16.36
C ASN A 228 -28.67 10.44 -15.95
N LYS A 229 -27.59 10.82 -16.65
CA LYS A 229 -26.22 10.40 -16.35
C LYS A 229 -25.60 11.25 -15.23
N THR A 230 -26.21 11.21 -14.06
CA THR A 230 -25.69 11.83 -12.83
C THR A 230 -25.05 10.80 -11.94
N TRP A 231 -24.10 11.21 -11.10
CA TRP A 231 -23.41 10.30 -10.19
C TRP A 231 -24.37 9.63 -9.20
N LYS A 232 -25.41 10.36 -8.78
CA LYS A 232 -26.47 9.82 -7.92
C LYS A 232 -27.22 8.65 -8.59
N LYS A 233 -27.62 8.82 -9.86
CA LYS A 233 -28.33 7.78 -10.62
C LYS A 233 -27.41 6.61 -10.98
N PHE A 234 -26.13 6.89 -11.26
CA PHE A 234 -25.12 5.87 -11.51
C PHE A 234 -25.01 4.90 -10.33
N LYS A 235 -24.80 5.42 -9.12
CA LYS A 235 -24.72 4.60 -7.90
C LYS A 235 -25.97 3.74 -7.72
N SER A 236 -27.15 4.33 -7.88
CA SER A 236 -28.42 3.61 -7.74
C SER A 236 -28.58 2.50 -8.78
N HIS A 237 -28.22 2.76 -10.04
CA HIS A 237 -28.35 1.80 -11.14
C HIS A 237 -27.47 0.57 -10.90
N PHE A 238 -26.19 0.79 -10.63
CA PHE A 238 -25.24 -0.31 -10.47
C PHE A 238 -25.35 -1.02 -9.12
N THR A 239 -25.78 -0.35 -8.04
CA THR A 239 -26.14 -1.07 -6.80
C THR A 239 -27.25 -2.08 -7.05
N LYS A 240 -28.29 -1.69 -7.80
CA LYS A 240 -29.38 -2.61 -8.14
C LYS A 240 -28.86 -3.79 -8.97
N ALA A 241 -28.13 -3.49 -10.05
CA ALA A 241 -27.54 -4.52 -10.92
C ALA A 241 -26.67 -5.53 -10.15
N ILE A 242 -25.76 -5.04 -9.30
CA ILE A 242 -24.87 -5.89 -8.50
C ILE A 242 -25.67 -6.79 -7.55
N ASN A 243 -26.72 -6.26 -6.91
CA ASN A 243 -27.57 -7.05 -6.03
C ASN A 243 -28.41 -8.07 -6.79
N ASP A 244 -28.94 -7.71 -7.96
CA ASP A 244 -29.71 -8.61 -8.82
C ASP A 244 -28.81 -9.76 -9.31
N ASN A 245 -27.59 -9.45 -9.76
CA ASN A 245 -26.59 -10.42 -10.21
C ASN A 245 -26.12 -11.38 -9.10
N LYS A 246 -26.01 -10.90 -7.85
CA LYS A 246 -25.67 -11.74 -6.69
C LYS A 246 -26.74 -12.80 -6.40
N ASN A 247 -28.00 -12.52 -6.75
CA ASN A 247 -29.12 -13.41 -6.50
C ASN A 247 -29.47 -14.29 -7.72
N ASP A 248 -28.96 -13.97 -8.92
CA ASP A 248 -29.23 -14.73 -10.12
C ASP A 248 -28.30 -15.95 -10.28
N THR A 249 -28.91 -17.14 -10.26
CA THR A 249 -28.20 -18.42 -10.41
C THR A 249 -27.52 -18.57 -11.77
N GLY A 250 -28.10 -17.98 -12.83
CA GLY A 250 -27.51 -17.98 -14.17
C GLY A 250 -26.21 -17.19 -14.22
N THR A 251 -26.22 -15.99 -13.65
CA THR A 251 -25.06 -15.10 -13.54
C THR A 251 -23.97 -15.70 -12.66
N LEU A 252 -24.31 -16.32 -11.53
CA LEU A 252 -23.33 -17.03 -10.67
C LEU A 252 -22.62 -18.17 -11.40
N LYS A 253 -23.35 -18.95 -12.20
CA LYS A 253 -22.77 -20.04 -13.00
C LYS A 253 -21.84 -19.48 -14.08
N ALA A 254 -22.25 -18.40 -14.75
CA ALA A 254 -21.42 -17.72 -15.74
C ALA A 254 -20.15 -17.11 -15.13
N LEU A 255 -20.24 -16.53 -13.92
CA LEU A 255 -19.10 -16.01 -13.17
C LEU A 255 -18.12 -17.12 -12.77
N GLY A 256 -18.60 -18.27 -12.29
CA GLY A 256 -17.76 -19.42 -11.97
C GLY A 256 -16.95 -19.91 -13.17
N MET A 257 -17.59 -20.00 -14.34
CA MET A 257 -16.90 -20.34 -15.60
C MET A 257 -15.92 -19.24 -16.04
N ALA A 258 -16.30 -17.97 -15.96
CA ALA A 258 -15.46 -16.85 -16.33
C ALA A 258 -14.21 -16.74 -15.44
N ASN A 259 -14.33 -17.01 -14.13
CA ASN A 259 -13.21 -17.01 -13.20
C ASN A 259 -12.22 -18.14 -13.51
N ALA A 260 -12.70 -19.35 -13.81
CA ALA A 260 -11.85 -20.46 -14.23
C ALA A 260 -11.05 -20.13 -15.51
N VAL A 261 -11.71 -19.52 -16.49
CA VAL A 261 -11.06 -19.07 -17.74
C VAL A 261 -10.06 -17.94 -17.49
N LYS A 262 -10.39 -16.97 -16.62
CA LYS A 262 -9.48 -15.86 -16.30
C LYS A 262 -8.21 -16.37 -15.61
N GLU A 263 -8.35 -17.29 -14.66
CA GLU A 263 -7.22 -17.92 -13.98
C GLU A 263 -6.31 -18.69 -14.97
N GLU A 264 -6.90 -19.37 -15.95
CA GLU A 264 -6.15 -20.04 -17.03
C GLU A 264 -5.42 -19.05 -17.94
N ILE A 265 -6.06 -17.95 -18.31
CA ILE A 265 -5.45 -16.87 -19.10
C ILE A 265 -4.29 -16.23 -18.33
N ASP A 266 -4.45 -15.97 -17.04
CA ASP A 266 -3.41 -15.32 -16.23
C ASP A 266 -2.22 -16.26 -16.01
N LYS A 267 -2.45 -17.56 -15.80
CA LYS A 267 -1.39 -18.60 -15.85
C LYS A 267 -0.67 -18.60 -17.19
N ASN A 268 -1.40 -18.51 -18.30
CA ASN A 268 -0.78 -18.46 -19.63
C ASN A 268 0.02 -17.17 -19.86
N LYS A 269 -0.44 -16.01 -19.39
CA LYS A 269 0.32 -14.76 -19.45
C LYS A 269 1.61 -14.84 -18.64
N GLU A 270 1.56 -15.43 -17.45
CA GLU A 270 2.74 -15.60 -16.60
C GLU A 270 3.73 -16.58 -17.22
N ASN A 271 3.25 -17.70 -17.76
CA ASN A 271 4.06 -18.63 -18.57
C ASN A 271 4.70 -17.92 -19.76
N MET A 272 3.98 -17.04 -20.44
CA MET A 272 4.49 -16.28 -21.58
C MET A 272 5.55 -15.24 -21.16
N LYS A 273 5.43 -14.62 -19.99
CA LYS A 273 6.46 -13.74 -19.42
C LYS A 273 7.74 -14.52 -19.08
N VAL A 274 7.59 -15.68 -18.43
CA VAL A 274 8.72 -16.58 -18.10
C VAL A 274 9.41 -17.04 -19.38
N PHE A 275 8.63 -17.40 -20.42
CA PHE A 275 9.17 -17.78 -21.72
C PHE A 275 9.92 -16.62 -22.40
N ALA A 276 9.34 -15.41 -22.39
CA ALA A 276 9.98 -14.22 -22.94
C ALA A 276 11.30 -13.89 -22.22
N GLN A 277 11.31 -13.97 -20.89
CA GLN A 277 12.52 -13.76 -20.09
C GLN A 277 13.58 -14.83 -20.39
N ALA A 278 13.20 -16.11 -20.45
CA ALA A 278 14.10 -17.19 -20.82
C ALA A 278 14.68 -17.02 -22.24
N SER A 279 13.88 -16.51 -23.18
CA SER A 279 14.33 -16.18 -24.53
C SER A 279 15.33 -15.03 -24.56
N MET A 280 15.10 -13.97 -23.77
CA MET A 280 16.05 -12.86 -23.62
C MET A 280 17.38 -13.33 -23.02
N GLU A 281 17.34 -14.16 -21.97
CA GLU A 281 18.53 -14.74 -21.35
C GLU A 281 19.29 -15.69 -22.31
N ALA A 282 18.57 -16.48 -23.12
CA ALA A 282 19.17 -17.34 -24.14
C ALA A 282 19.88 -16.50 -25.22
N ASN A 283 19.25 -15.44 -25.71
CA ASN A 283 19.85 -14.55 -26.71
C ASN A 283 21.09 -13.83 -26.16
N GLN A 284 21.08 -13.41 -24.89
CA GLN A 284 22.27 -12.86 -24.23
C GLN A 284 23.41 -13.86 -24.18
N LYS A 285 23.14 -15.13 -23.83
CA LYS A 285 24.16 -16.19 -23.82
C LYS A 285 24.71 -16.50 -25.20
N ILE A 286 23.86 -16.51 -26.24
CA ILE A 286 24.28 -16.69 -27.63
C ILE A 286 25.25 -15.58 -28.03
N ASN A 287 24.90 -14.31 -27.78
CA ASN A 287 25.79 -13.18 -28.08
C ASN A 287 27.15 -13.29 -27.36
N LEU A 288 27.16 -13.72 -26.08
CA LEU A 288 28.42 -13.93 -25.34
C LEU A 288 29.27 -15.05 -25.95
N LEU A 289 28.63 -16.15 -26.37
CA LEU A 289 29.32 -17.25 -27.04
C LEU A 289 29.88 -16.83 -28.40
N GLU A 290 29.13 -16.04 -29.18
CA GLU A 290 29.60 -15.49 -30.46
C GLU A 290 30.81 -14.57 -30.26
N GLN A 291 30.78 -13.69 -29.25
CA GLN A 291 31.93 -12.84 -28.89
C GLN A 291 33.15 -13.68 -28.48
N HIS A 292 32.96 -14.71 -27.67
CA HIS A 292 34.03 -15.59 -27.24
C HIS A 292 34.63 -16.38 -28.41
N CYS A 293 33.80 -16.90 -29.32
CA CYS A 293 34.25 -17.57 -30.54
C CYS A 293 35.03 -16.61 -31.47
N ALA A 294 34.57 -15.37 -31.62
CA ALA A 294 35.27 -14.35 -32.41
C ALA A 294 36.64 -13.99 -31.80
N ALA A 295 36.73 -13.88 -30.47
CA ALA A 295 38.00 -13.63 -29.78
C ALA A 295 39.01 -14.77 -29.97
N LEU A 296 38.57 -16.04 -29.86
CA LEU A 296 39.42 -17.21 -30.12
C LEU A 296 39.88 -17.30 -31.59
N MET A 297 39.04 -16.86 -32.54
CA MET A 297 39.40 -16.80 -33.96
C MET A 297 40.41 -15.68 -34.24
N ALA A 298 40.35 -14.57 -33.50
CA ALA A 298 41.33 -13.47 -33.58
C ALA A 298 42.70 -13.87 -32.99
N GLU A 299 42.75 -14.65 -31.90
CA GLU A 299 43.99 -15.20 -31.35
C GLU A 299 44.69 -16.21 -32.29
N ARG A 300 43.96 -16.80 -33.25
CA ARG A 300 44.51 -17.73 -34.25
C ARG A 300 45.01 -17.06 -35.52
N GLN A 301 44.99 -15.73 -35.64
CA GLN A 301 45.62 -15.06 -36.78
C GLN A 301 47.15 -15.26 -36.75
N PRO A 302 47.77 -15.69 -37.86
CA PRO A 302 49.22 -15.88 -37.92
C PRO A 302 49.96 -14.53 -37.78
N PRO A 303 51.15 -14.50 -37.16
CA PRO A 303 51.90 -13.25 -36.99
C PRO A 303 52.29 -12.65 -38.35
N PRO A 304 52.40 -11.31 -38.47
CA PRO A 304 52.81 -10.66 -39.71
C PRO A 304 54.23 -11.08 -40.12
N PRO A 305 54.59 -11.01 -41.42
CA PRO A 305 55.81 -11.60 -41.95
C PRO A 305 57.07 -10.99 -41.33
N PRO A 306 58.11 -11.79 -41.05
CA PRO A 306 59.32 -11.30 -40.40
C PRO A 306 60.14 -10.43 -41.36
N GLN A 307 60.40 -9.18 -40.95
CA GLN A 307 61.55 -8.43 -41.44
C GLN A 307 62.83 -9.16 -41.00
N GLN A 308 63.74 -9.34 -41.95
CA GLN A 308 65.02 -10.03 -41.81
C GLN A 308 65.80 -9.52 -40.59
N GLN A 309 65.80 -10.30 -39.51
CA GLN A 309 66.76 -10.19 -38.43
C GLN A 309 67.70 -11.38 -38.49
N THR A 310 68.97 -11.03 -38.53
CA THR A 310 70.17 -11.81 -38.84
C THR A 310 70.30 -13.11 -38.04
N MET A 311 70.77 -14.14 -38.74
CA MET A 311 70.97 -15.54 -38.31
C MET A 311 71.86 -15.73 -37.06
N ASP A 312 72.51 -14.67 -36.56
CA ASP A 312 73.44 -14.77 -35.43
C ASP A 312 72.74 -14.83 -34.06
N ALA A 313 71.54 -14.24 -33.92
CA ALA A 313 70.83 -14.20 -32.63
C ALA A 313 70.23 -15.57 -32.23
N LYS A 314 69.78 -16.36 -33.22
CA LYS A 314 69.22 -17.70 -32.96
C LYS A 314 70.30 -18.72 -32.57
N SER A 315 71.48 -18.64 -33.18
CA SER A 315 72.60 -19.53 -32.83
C SER A 315 73.10 -19.29 -31.40
N GLN A 316 73.14 -18.03 -30.95
CA GLN A 316 73.49 -17.70 -29.57
C GLN A 316 72.43 -18.16 -28.56
N GLN A 317 71.14 -18.05 -28.91
CA GLN A 317 70.05 -18.49 -28.04
C GLN A 317 69.99 -20.02 -27.90
N ILE A 318 70.34 -20.77 -28.97
CA ILE A 318 70.47 -22.23 -28.92
C ILE A 318 71.68 -22.63 -28.08
N GLN A 319 72.83 -21.96 -28.21
CA GLN A 319 74.01 -22.20 -27.35
C GLN A 319 73.71 -21.96 -25.86
N VAL A 320 73.02 -20.88 -25.52
CA VAL A 320 72.62 -20.58 -24.13
C VAL A 320 71.63 -21.60 -23.57
N LEU A 321 70.72 -22.13 -24.41
CA LEU A 321 69.79 -23.19 -24.01
C LEU A 321 70.49 -24.56 -23.86
N THR A 322 71.47 -24.86 -24.70
CA THR A 322 72.30 -26.07 -24.60
C THR A 322 73.19 -26.03 -23.35
N ASP A 323 73.79 -24.88 -23.03
CA ASP A 323 74.57 -24.73 -21.78
C ASP A 323 73.69 -24.80 -20.53
N ARG A 324 72.44 -24.31 -20.59
CA ARG A 324 71.45 -24.48 -19.50
C ARG A 324 71.01 -25.93 -19.31
N LEU A 325 70.86 -26.70 -20.40
CA LEU A 325 70.52 -28.12 -20.32
C LEU A 325 71.67 -28.94 -19.72
N ASN A 326 72.92 -28.66 -20.11
CA ASN A 326 74.10 -29.32 -19.53
C ASN A 326 74.30 -29.00 -18.03
N GLN A 327 73.94 -27.78 -17.58
CA GLN A 327 73.94 -27.43 -16.15
C GLN A 327 72.81 -28.11 -15.35
N LEU A 328 71.69 -28.47 -16.00
CA LEU A 328 70.59 -29.19 -15.36
C LEU A 328 70.82 -30.70 -15.29
N GLU A 329 71.61 -31.28 -16.19
CA GLU A 329 71.96 -32.72 -16.16
C GLU A 329 73.02 -33.07 -15.08
N LEU A 330 73.85 -32.10 -14.66
CA LEU A 330 74.81 -32.28 -13.56
C LEU A 330 74.20 -32.12 -12.16
N ASN A 331 72.94 -31.68 -12.06
CA ASN A 331 72.24 -31.45 -10.79
C ASN A 331 71.12 -32.48 -10.54
N LYS A 332 71.43 -33.76 -10.74
CA LYS A 332 70.61 -34.88 -10.23
C LYS A 332 70.82 -35.03 -8.73
N GLY A 333 70.00 -34.31 -7.96
CA GLY A 333 70.04 -34.37 -6.50
C GLY A 333 68.73 -33.95 -5.85
N GLY A 334 67.72 -34.83 -5.92
CA GLY A 334 66.67 -34.92 -4.91
C GLY A 334 65.46 -34.00 -5.06
N GLY A 335 64.26 -34.59 -4.99
CA GLY A 335 63.08 -33.87 -4.53
C GLY A 335 61.78 -34.09 -5.31
N GLY A 336 61.21 -35.29 -5.18
CA GLY A 336 59.76 -35.48 -4.96
C GLY A 336 58.79 -35.04 -6.06
N GLY A 337 58.41 -36.00 -6.91
CA GLY A 337 57.14 -35.97 -7.66
C GLY A 337 55.95 -35.77 -6.72
N GLY A 338 54.85 -35.17 -7.17
CA GLY A 338 54.07 -35.67 -8.30
C GLY A 338 52.81 -36.28 -7.72
N GLY A 339 51.66 -35.62 -7.92
CA GLY A 339 50.41 -36.04 -7.29
C GLY A 339 49.21 -35.37 -7.93
N TYR A 340 48.98 -35.68 -9.19
CA TYR A 340 47.66 -35.62 -9.82
C TYR A 340 46.63 -36.20 -8.85
N ARG A 341 45.72 -35.37 -8.33
CA ARG A 341 44.52 -35.87 -7.65
C ARG A 341 43.32 -35.67 -8.57
N ALA A 342 43.08 -36.73 -9.33
CA ALA A 342 41.80 -37.38 -9.49
C ALA A 342 40.55 -36.49 -9.51
N LEU A 343 39.97 -36.40 -10.70
CA LEU A 343 38.53 -36.48 -10.93
C LEU A 343 37.91 -37.50 -9.95
N GLY A 344 37.16 -37.01 -8.98
CA GLY A 344 36.51 -37.87 -7.99
C GLY A 344 36.25 -37.18 -6.66
N SER A 345 35.43 -36.14 -6.65
CA SER A 345 34.69 -35.81 -5.42
C SER A 345 33.35 -35.16 -5.77
N ASN A 346 32.30 -35.74 -5.19
CA ASN A 346 30.91 -35.26 -5.19
C ASN A 346 30.82 -33.88 -4.51
N ALA A 347 31.34 -32.83 -5.15
CA ALA A 347 31.24 -31.47 -4.67
C ALA A 347 29.83 -30.94 -4.98
N PHE A 348 28.87 -31.27 -4.11
CA PHE A 348 27.57 -30.63 -4.13
C PHE A 348 27.76 -29.09 -4.12
N PRO A 349 27.00 -28.34 -4.93
CA PRO A 349 27.03 -26.87 -4.93
C PRO A 349 26.94 -26.31 -3.51
N LYS A 350 27.70 -25.26 -3.22
CA LYS A 350 27.62 -24.57 -1.92
C LYS A 350 26.20 -24.02 -1.73
N ASN A 351 25.65 -24.19 -0.52
CA ASN A 351 24.32 -23.68 -0.17
C ASN A 351 24.30 -22.14 -0.26
N GLY A 352 23.14 -21.57 -0.57
CA GLY A 352 22.91 -20.12 -0.47
C GLY A 352 23.01 -19.63 0.98
N LYS A 353 23.11 -18.30 1.18
CA LYS A 353 23.22 -17.68 2.51
C LYS A 353 22.06 -18.04 3.45
N ASP A 354 20.88 -18.33 2.90
CA ASP A 354 19.68 -18.72 3.64
C ASP A 354 19.57 -20.25 3.87
N GLY A 355 20.60 -21.00 3.47
CA GLY A 355 20.64 -22.46 3.55
C GLY A 355 19.80 -23.18 2.49
N THR A 356 19.25 -22.44 1.52
CA THR A 356 18.57 -22.97 0.33
C THR A 356 19.57 -23.62 -0.62
N ARG A 357 19.15 -24.72 -1.26
CA ARG A 357 19.99 -25.54 -2.14
C ARG A 357 19.50 -25.52 -3.58
N THR A 358 20.44 -25.65 -4.51
CA THR A 358 20.15 -25.70 -5.95
C THR A 358 19.90 -27.11 -6.46
N CYS A 359 20.39 -28.15 -5.77
CA CYS A 359 20.14 -29.55 -6.11
C CYS A 359 19.86 -30.39 -4.86
N ARG A 360 19.12 -31.47 -5.03
CA ARG A 360 18.82 -32.44 -3.97
C ARG A 360 20.11 -33.11 -3.49
N ARG A 361 20.34 -33.13 -2.17
CA ARG A 361 21.53 -33.77 -1.57
C ARG A 361 21.21 -35.16 -1.05
N TRP A 362 20.00 -35.39 -0.59
CA TRP A 362 19.59 -36.65 0.03
C TRP A 362 18.45 -37.30 -0.73
N SER A 363 18.54 -38.62 -0.90
CA SER A 363 17.54 -39.46 -1.57
C SER A 363 16.38 -39.87 -0.65
N ASN A 364 16.04 -39.04 0.34
CA ASN A 364 14.94 -39.28 1.28
C ASN A 364 13.87 -38.18 1.19
N ASP A 365 12.67 -38.46 1.70
CA ASP A 365 11.56 -37.48 1.79
C ASP A 365 11.37 -37.00 3.25
N GLU A 366 12.47 -36.93 4.01
CA GLU A 366 12.41 -36.50 5.40
C GLU A 366 12.17 -34.99 5.53
N TYR A 367 11.37 -34.63 6.52
CA TYR A 367 10.99 -33.26 6.82
C TYR A 367 11.07 -32.98 8.32
N CYS A 368 11.48 -31.75 8.65
CA CYS A 368 11.53 -31.25 10.01
C CYS A 368 10.90 -29.86 10.04
N TRP A 369 10.06 -29.60 11.03
CA TRP A 369 9.33 -28.34 11.18
C TRP A 369 10.24 -27.11 11.19
N THR A 370 11.42 -27.21 11.81
CA THR A 370 12.40 -26.11 11.85
C THR A 370 13.35 -26.10 10.66
N CYS A 371 13.75 -27.28 10.16
CA CYS A 371 14.84 -27.37 9.18
C CYS A 371 14.37 -27.40 7.71
N GLY A 372 13.11 -27.73 7.45
CA GLY A 372 12.54 -27.87 6.11
C GLY A 372 12.85 -29.23 5.47
N PHE A 373 13.03 -29.23 4.14
CA PHE A 373 13.24 -30.40 3.29
C PHE A 373 14.71 -30.64 2.93
N ASP A 374 15.00 -31.80 2.33
CA ASP A 374 16.35 -32.25 1.92
C ASP A 374 17.33 -32.31 3.11
N ILE A 375 16.95 -33.10 4.13
CA ILE A 375 17.68 -33.30 5.40
C ILE A 375 17.76 -34.79 5.79
N LYS A 376 18.63 -35.14 6.74
CA LYS A 376 18.83 -36.52 7.26
C LYS A 376 18.16 -36.79 8.62
N HIS A 377 17.18 -35.97 8.98
CA HIS A 377 16.41 -36.17 10.21
C HIS A 377 14.97 -35.74 9.99
N ASN A 378 14.09 -36.20 10.87
CA ASN A 378 12.70 -35.77 10.91
C ASN A 378 12.44 -34.82 12.10
N SER A 379 11.24 -34.26 12.18
CA SER A 379 10.87 -33.33 13.25
C SER A 379 11.01 -33.96 14.66
N MET A 380 10.72 -35.26 14.82
CA MET A 380 10.91 -35.95 16.10
C MET A 380 12.38 -36.00 16.57
N THR A 381 13.34 -36.07 15.64
CA THR A 381 14.77 -36.30 15.92
C THR A 381 15.65 -35.07 15.67
N CYS A 382 15.04 -33.89 15.53
CA CYS A 382 15.74 -32.66 15.22
C CYS A 382 16.70 -32.24 16.34
N LYS A 383 17.99 -32.09 16.01
CA LYS A 383 19.03 -31.57 16.91
C LYS A 383 19.25 -30.06 16.80
N TYR A 384 18.55 -29.39 15.88
CA TYR A 384 18.73 -27.97 15.55
C TYR A 384 17.55 -27.10 15.99
N ILE A 385 16.85 -27.52 17.04
CA ILE A 385 15.71 -26.82 17.61
C ILE A 385 16.23 -25.57 18.34
N LYS A 386 15.94 -24.38 17.81
CA LYS A 386 16.28 -23.10 18.47
C LYS A 386 15.28 -22.72 19.56
N ASP A 387 14.02 -23.05 19.35
CA ASP A 387 12.93 -22.86 20.31
C ASP A 387 12.11 -24.15 20.39
N ALA A 388 12.19 -24.80 21.56
CA ALA A 388 11.51 -26.07 21.81
C ALA A 388 9.98 -25.92 21.94
N ALA A 389 9.48 -24.72 22.31
CA ALA A 389 8.05 -24.47 22.44
C ALA A 389 7.38 -24.28 21.07
N ALA A 390 8.10 -23.71 20.09
CA ALA A 390 7.61 -23.52 18.73
C ALA A 390 7.72 -24.78 17.85
N HIS A 391 8.70 -25.65 18.12
CA HIS A 391 8.99 -26.80 17.28
C HIS A 391 7.97 -27.93 17.41
N LYS A 392 7.27 -28.25 16.31
CA LYS A 392 6.29 -29.34 16.26
C LYS A 392 6.94 -30.67 15.89
N LYS A 393 6.99 -31.60 16.84
CA LYS A 393 7.66 -32.90 16.64
C LYS A 393 6.85 -33.84 15.74
N GLU A 394 5.54 -33.66 15.64
CA GLU A 394 4.66 -34.48 14.79
C GLU A 394 4.64 -34.04 13.32
N ALA A 395 5.37 -32.97 12.96
CA ALA A 395 5.34 -32.44 11.60
C ALA A 395 6.02 -33.41 10.61
N THR A 396 5.39 -33.60 9.45
CA THR A 396 5.85 -34.52 8.39
C THR A 396 5.91 -33.82 7.04
N ALA A 397 6.52 -34.45 6.03
CA ALA A 397 6.59 -33.89 4.68
C ALA A 397 5.20 -33.71 4.03
N ALA A 398 4.23 -34.56 4.40
CA ALA A 398 2.85 -34.49 3.94
C ALA A 398 2.00 -33.47 4.73
N ASN A 399 2.33 -33.24 6.01
CA ASN A 399 1.68 -32.24 6.84
C ASN A 399 2.75 -31.41 7.56
N PRO A 400 3.21 -30.30 6.95
CA PRO A 400 4.29 -29.49 7.52
C PRO A 400 3.87 -28.70 8.76
N MET A 401 2.56 -28.68 9.12
CA MET A 401 1.99 -28.00 10.29
C MET A 401 2.41 -26.52 10.44
N GLY A 402 2.56 -25.82 9.31
CA GLY A 402 3.01 -24.43 9.26
C GLY A 402 4.51 -24.22 9.52
N GLY A 403 5.33 -25.26 9.36
CA GLY A 403 6.78 -25.19 9.53
C GLY A 403 7.54 -24.69 8.30
N SER A 404 8.86 -24.84 8.34
CA SER A 404 9.80 -24.32 7.34
C SER A 404 9.60 -24.91 5.95
N THR A 405 9.42 -24.06 4.94
CA THR A 405 9.32 -24.46 3.51
C THR A 405 10.68 -24.54 2.81
N ARG A 406 11.78 -24.43 3.55
CA ARG A 406 13.14 -24.44 2.99
C ARG A 406 13.39 -25.72 2.19
N ASN A 407 13.90 -25.58 0.96
CA ASN A 407 14.17 -26.67 0.01
C ASN A 407 12.94 -27.46 -0.47
N LEU A 408 11.71 -26.97 -0.26
CA LEU A 408 10.49 -27.62 -0.76
C LEU A 408 10.53 -27.84 -2.28
N HIS A 409 11.14 -26.92 -3.03
CA HIS A 409 11.32 -27.01 -4.49
C HIS A 409 12.18 -28.19 -4.95
N LEU A 410 12.93 -28.82 -4.04
CA LEU A 410 13.74 -30.02 -4.33
C LEU A 410 12.98 -31.33 -4.09
N ARG A 411 11.76 -31.25 -3.56
CA ARG A 411 10.90 -32.43 -3.39
C ARG A 411 10.44 -32.89 -4.77
N SER A 412 11.04 -33.95 -5.26
CA SER A 412 10.58 -34.62 -6.48
C SER A 412 9.19 -35.19 -6.21
N ASN A 413 8.21 -34.87 -7.06
CA ASN A 413 6.92 -35.58 -7.06
C ASN A 413 7.20 -37.06 -7.31
N LEU A 414 7.05 -37.88 -6.26
CA LEU A 414 6.90 -39.33 -6.39
C LEU A 414 5.43 -39.65 -6.63
#